data_AF-A0A8T8D3J5-F1
#
_entry.id   AF-A0A8T8D3J5-F1
#
_cell.length_a   1.000
_cell.length_b   1.000
_cell.length_c   1.000
_cell.angle_alpha   90.00
_cell.angle_beta   90.00
_cell.angle_gamma   90.00
#
_symmetry.space_group_name_H-M   'P 1'
#
loop_
_entity.id
_entity.type
_entity.pdbx_description
1 polymer ?
#
loop_
_entity_poly.entity_id
_entity_poly.type
_entity_poly.pdbx_seq_one_letter_code
_entity_poly.pdbx_strand_id
1 'polypeptide(L)'
;MTYGQILDAIGTILRDKLGNQHMDAFAPQARLNEDLYLDSVLVLETMLALELDHGVALPEAVISGQDLATVDDLARLFAKASEPSGTLVKLAKELVLARAEREAAERIGVHGEDFVDIKVHCFVSNVCHAVKQKQLDHRPFFFGVWDAGFAVDKSWRLAYHASEINHDFFRDWFERLYGAKVRQWYRPGATKEENLATMLKFLERKKESEYLMVMLDLFHLPERENKFNQNPFPHYLMLEHTEDPAVWMVLDPDFRWEGRIEKQKVIEAIMQPTVAGGFIFDAADIRKPSAVDLRDYFLACFHEDDNRLTRATREVVRAHLEGRDGLKLAELSTALRELPVISIRKYALEHGFAFFWRSLQLSNAEFDTICDDIESLIQEFKALHYAIMKLSQIGDEALAARIFEKLDVLDAMERSLKRRLAHTYRLWCDTRGLLHAPRHDVEDAVA
;
A
#
# COMPACT_ATOMS: atom_id res chain seq x y z
N MET A 1 3.29 -31.02 14.77
CA MET A 1 4.75 -30.95 14.98
C MET A 1 5.04 -30.36 16.35
N THR A 2 6.22 -30.61 16.94
CA THR A 2 6.64 -29.88 18.15
C THR A 2 7.17 -28.49 17.78
N TYR A 3 7.20 -27.57 18.74
CA TYR A 3 7.76 -26.22 18.54
C TYR A 3 9.20 -26.24 18.00
N GLY A 4 10.06 -27.11 18.55
CA GLY A 4 11.44 -27.25 18.07
C GLY A 4 11.53 -27.72 16.62
N GLN A 5 10.71 -28.69 16.23
CA GLN A 5 10.64 -29.17 14.83
C GLN A 5 10.16 -28.08 13.87
N ILE A 6 9.26 -27.20 14.33
CA ILE A 6 8.76 -26.07 13.52
C ILE A 6 9.85 -25.00 13.36
N LEU A 7 10.59 -24.67 14.42
CA LEU A 7 11.71 -23.75 14.32
C LEU A 7 12.78 -24.25 13.34
N ASP A 8 13.13 -25.53 13.41
CA ASP A 8 14.10 -26.15 12.50
C ASP A 8 13.59 -26.12 11.05
N ALA A 9 12.30 -26.40 10.85
CA ALA A 9 11.65 -26.32 9.54
C ALA A 9 11.66 -24.90 8.98
N ILE A 10 11.32 -23.87 9.78
CA ILE A 10 11.41 -22.46 9.38
C ILE A 10 12.84 -22.15 8.95
N GLY A 11 13.83 -22.49 9.77
CA GLY A 11 15.25 -22.23 9.45
C GLY A 11 15.72 -22.92 8.17
N THR A 12 15.19 -24.11 7.88
CA THR A 12 15.48 -24.86 6.64
C THR A 12 14.82 -24.21 5.43
N ILE A 13 13.55 -23.83 5.53
CA ILE A 13 12.80 -23.15 4.45
C ILE A 13 13.48 -21.82 4.10
N LEU A 14 13.80 -21.01 5.10
CA LEU A 14 14.44 -19.71 4.87
C LEU A 14 15.80 -19.86 4.18
N ARG A 15 16.60 -20.84 4.59
CA ARG A 15 17.93 -21.09 4.04
C ARG A 15 17.88 -21.72 2.64
N ASP A 16 17.14 -22.81 2.49
CA ASP A 16 17.28 -23.71 1.35
C ASP A 16 16.25 -23.42 0.25
N LYS A 17 15.04 -22.98 0.62
CA LYS A 17 13.97 -22.66 -0.34
C LYS A 17 13.96 -21.19 -0.72
N LEU A 18 14.02 -20.29 0.26
CA LEU A 18 13.97 -18.84 0.02
C LEU A 18 15.35 -18.21 -0.18
N GLY A 19 16.43 -18.92 0.12
CA GLY A 19 17.80 -18.43 -0.09
C GLY A 19 18.13 -17.17 0.74
N ASN A 20 17.56 -17.05 1.94
CA ASN A 20 17.74 -15.88 2.79
C ASN A 20 19.22 -15.70 3.16
N GLN A 21 19.75 -14.49 2.94
CA GLN A 21 21.15 -14.15 3.19
C GLN A 21 21.42 -13.74 4.66
N HIS A 22 20.38 -13.50 5.46
CA HIS A 22 20.45 -12.98 6.83
C HIS A 22 20.32 -14.07 7.89
N MET A 23 20.69 -15.31 7.56
CA MET A 23 20.56 -16.45 8.46
C MET A 23 21.45 -16.38 9.70
N ASP A 24 22.47 -15.52 9.71
CA ASP A 24 23.31 -15.26 10.89
C ASP A 24 22.50 -14.64 12.05
N ALA A 25 21.41 -13.93 11.74
CA ALA A 25 20.50 -13.35 12.73
C ALA A 25 19.37 -14.30 13.14
N PHE A 26 19.27 -15.50 12.55
CA PHE A 26 18.15 -16.41 12.80
C PHE A 26 18.14 -16.94 14.25
N ALA A 27 17.13 -16.53 15.00
CA ALA A 27 16.84 -16.99 16.35
C ALA A 27 15.35 -16.77 16.65
N PRO A 28 14.77 -17.40 17.70
CA PRO A 28 13.35 -17.22 18.03
C PRO A 28 12.94 -15.75 18.20
N GLN A 29 13.80 -14.93 18.82
CA GLN A 29 13.57 -13.50 19.03
C GLN A 29 13.85 -12.63 17.81
N ALA A 30 14.38 -13.19 16.72
CA ALA A 30 14.70 -12.43 15.52
C ALA A 30 13.40 -11.89 14.92
N ARG A 31 13.40 -10.59 14.63
CA ARG A 31 12.29 -9.92 13.96
C ARG A 31 12.26 -10.33 12.50
N LEU A 32 11.09 -10.76 12.03
CA LEU A 32 10.91 -11.30 10.69
C LEU A 32 11.31 -10.27 9.63
N ASN A 33 10.90 -9.02 9.78
CA ASN A 33 11.19 -7.97 8.82
C ASN A 33 12.59 -7.39 9.02
N GLU A 34 12.93 -6.93 10.22
CA GLU A 34 14.11 -6.10 10.41
C GLU A 34 15.42 -6.89 10.54
N ASP A 35 15.35 -8.09 11.13
CA ASP A 35 16.53 -8.91 11.35
C ASP A 35 16.70 -9.94 10.22
N LEU A 36 15.59 -10.45 9.68
CA LEU A 36 15.57 -11.49 8.65
C LEU A 36 15.11 -11.01 7.26
N TYR A 37 14.72 -9.74 7.12
CA TYR A 37 14.40 -9.13 5.83
C TYR A 37 13.23 -9.84 5.11
N LEU A 38 12.32 -10.43 5.89
CA LEU A 38 11.10 -11.08 5.41
C LEU A 38 9.96 -10.07 5.38
N ASP A 39 9.51 -9.73 4.17
CA ASP A 39 8.27 -9.00 3.99
C ASP A 39 7.05 -9.92 4.12
N SER A 40 5.85 -9.33 4.06
CA SER A 40 4.61 -10.07 4.18
C SER A 40 4.45 -11.19 3.14
N VAL A 41 5.02 -11.04 1.94
CA VAL A 41 4.98 -12.07 0.89
C VAL A 41 5.89 -13.24 1.26
N LEU A 42 7.14 -12.97 1.67
CA LEU A 42 8.08 -14.01 2.11
C LEU A 42 7.59 -14.74 3.37
N VAL A 43 6.90 -14.04 4.27
CA VAL A 43 6.24 -14.67 5.42
C VAL A 43 5.14 -15.62 4.96
N LEU A 44 4.28 -15.22 4.01
CA LEU A 44 3.25 -16.11 3.45
C LEU A 44 3.87 -17.30 2.70
N GLU A 45 4.97 -17.11 1.97
CA GLU A 45 5.70 -18.20 1.31
C GLU A 45 6.25 -19.20 2.33
N THR A 46 6.79 -18.69 3.43
CA THR A 46 7.27 -19.53 4.55
C THR A 46 6.13 -20.33 5.17
N MET A 47 4.98 -19.70 5.41
CA MET A 47 3.78 -20.38 5.92
C MET A 47 3.30 -21.48 4.98
N LEU A 48 3.25 -21.18 3.68
CA LEU A 48 2.79 -22.13 2.67
C LEU A 48 3.75 -23.32 2.55
N ALA A 49 5.07 -23.09 2.59
CA ALA A 49 6.06 -24.16 2.60
C ALA A 49 5.90 -25.04 3.85
N LEU A 50 5.69 -24.46 5.03
CA LEU A 50 5.43 -25.22 6.26
C LEU A 50 4.16 -26.09 6.13
N GLU A 51 3.09 -25.53 5.57
CA GLU A 51 1.84 -26.26 5.37
C GLU A 51 2.02 -27.45 4.42
N LEU A 52 2.68 -27.24 3.27
CA LEU A 52 2.80 -28.25 2.23
C LEU A 52 3.84 -29.32 2.54
N ASP A 53 4.99 -28.94 3.11
CA ASP A 53 6.08 -29.89 3.41
C ASP A 53 5.80 -30.71 4.67
N HIS A 54 5.05 -30.16 5.63
CA HIS A 54 4.88 -30.76 6.95
C HIS A 54 3.42 -31.04 7.34
N GLY A 55 2.45 -30.74 6.47
CA GLY A 55 1.05 -31.10 6.64
C GLY A 55 0.32 -30.33 7.75
N VAL A 56 0.86 -29.18 8.19
CA VAL A 56 0.23 -28.33 9.21
C VAL A 56 -0.62 -27.26 8.51
N ALA A 57 -1.90 -27.55 8.32
CA ALA A 57 -2.84 -26.61 7.70
C ALA A 57 -3.20 -25.47 8.66
N LEU A 58 -3.01 -24.22 8.21
CA LEU A 58 -3.53 -23.05 8.90
C LEU A 58 -4.85 -22.59 8.26
N PRO A 59 -5.88 -22.27 9.06
CA PRO A 59 -7.05 -21.59 8.52
C PRO A 59 -6.65 -20.22 7.95
N GLU A 60 -7.15 -19.88 6.76
CA GLU A 60 -6.86 -18.59 6.10
C GLU A 60 -7.17 -17.38 7.00
N ALA A 61 -8.23 -17.46 7.82
CA ALA A 61 -8.60 -16.42 8.78
C ALA A 61 -7.54 -16.18 9.88
N VAL A 62 -6.69 -17.18 10.17
CA VAL A 62 -5.57 -17.05 11.10
C VAL A 62 -4.38 -16.38 10.40
N ILE A 63 -4.18 -16.64 9.10
CA ILE A 63 -3.11 -16.05 8.30
C ILE A 63 -3.34 -14.54 8.08
N SER A 64 -4.60 -14.14 7.87
CA SER A 64 -4.94 -12.74 7.70
C SER A 64 -4.77 -11.96 9.00
N GLY A 65 -5.37 -12.40 10.11
CA GLY A 65 -5.44 -11.64 11.37
C GLY A 65 -4.20 -11.57 12.26
N GLN A 66 -3.07 -12.19 11.91
CA GLN A 66 -1.85 -12.19 12.76
C GLN A 66 -0.87 -11.09 12.35
N ASP A 67 -0.47 -10.27 13.32
CA ASP A 67 0.72 -9.42 13.23
C ASP A 67 1.90 -10.21 13.79
N LEU A 68 2.66 -10.84 12.90
CA LEU A 68 3.82 -11.65 13.29
C LEU A 68 5.05 -10.77 13.28
N ALA A 69 5.61 -10.51 14.46
CA ALA A 69 6.82 -9.72 14.59
C ALA A 69 8.07 -10.60 14.52
N THR A 70 8.04 -11.79 15.12
CA THR A 70 9.24 -12.62 15.34
C THR A 70 9.11 -14.04 14.81
N VAL A 71 10.25 -14.74 14.70
CA VAL A 71 10.30 -16.18 14.41
C VAL A 71 9.53 -16.99 15.46
N ASP A 72 9.57 -16.60 16.74
CA ASP A 72 8.82 -17.24 17.83
C ASP A 72 7.32 -17.14 17.60
N ASP A 73 6.81 -15.98 17.17
CA ASP A 73 5.38 -15.79 16.88
C ASP A 73 4.92 -16.77 15.79
N LEU A 74 5.68 -16.87 14.70
CA LEU A 74 5.41 -17.79 13.59
C LEU A 74 5.48 -19.26 14.06
N ALA A 75 6.50 -19.64 14.83
CA ALA A 75 6.66 -21.01 15.30
C ALA A 75 5.53 -21.41 16.27
N ARG A 76 5.13 -20.51 17.18
CA ARG A 76 4.01 -20.74 18.10
C ARG A 76 2.68 -20.86 17.37
N LEU A 77 2.48 -20.10 16.29
CA LEU A 77 1.28 -20.19 15.47
C LEU A 77 1.08 -21.62 14.93
N PHE A 78 2.11 -22.19 14.33
CA PHE A 78 2.10 -23.55 13.78
C PHE A 78 2.09 -24.63 14.86
N ALA A 79 2.74 -24.38 16.01
CA ALA A 79 2.74 -25.33 17.12
C ALA A 79 1.34 -25.49 17.71
N LYS A 80 0.62 -24.38 17.89
CA LYS A 80 -0.79 -24.36 18.34
C LYS A 80 -1.73 -24.97 17.28
N ALA A 81 -1.46 -24.73 15.99
CA ALA A 81 -2.26 -25.32 14.91
C ALA A 81 -2.09 -26.84 14.79
N SER A 82 -1.00 -27.39 15.33
CA SER A 82 -0.75 -28.83 15.40
C SER A 82 -1.51 -29.54 16.54
N GLU A 83 -2.24 -28.82 17.40
CA GLU A 83 -3.04 -29.41 18.49
C GLU A 83 -4.45 -29.84 18.02
N PRO A 84 -5.10 -30.85 18.64
CA PRO A 84 -6.38 -31.38 18.19
C PRO A 84 -7.52 -30.35 18.13
N SER A 85 -8.32 -30.47 17.07
CA SER A 85 -9.25 -29.47 16.52
C SER A 85 -10.40 -29.06 17.45
N GLY A 86 -10.49 -27.74 17.70
CA GLY A 86 -11.54 -27.06 18.46
C GLY A 86 -11.13 -25.65 18.88
N THR A 87 -9.82 -25.41 19.02
CA THR A 87 -9.25 -24.18 19.55
C THR A 87 -9.04 -23.09 18.50
N LEU A 88 -8.79 -23.42 17.23
CA LEU A 88 -8.37 -22.45 16.20
C LEU A 88 -9.46 -21.45 15.77
N VAL A 89 -10.73 -21.87 15.65
CA VAL A 89 -11.84 -20.96 15.29
C VAL A 89 -12.20 -20.02 16.45
N LYS A 90 -12.09 -20.52 17.69
CA LYS A 90 -12.27 -19.70 18.90
C LYS A 90 -11.12 -18.70 19.05
N LEU A 91 -9.89 -19.14 18.78
CA LEU A 91 -8.69 -18.32 18.81
C LEU A 91 -8.70 -17.22 17.74
N ALA A 92 -9.12 -17.52 16.50
CA ALA A 92 -9.27 -16.49 15.47
C ALA A 92 -10.26 -15.39 15.92
N LYS A 93 -11.38 -15.77 16.55
CA LYS A 93 -12.36 -14.83 17.10
C LYS A 93 -11.82 -14.04 18.30
N GLU A 94 -11.14 -14.71 19.24
CA GLU A 94 -10.55 -14.08 20.43
C GLU A 94 -9.39 -13.13 20.09
N LEU A 95 -8.59 -13.46 19.08
CA LEU A 95 -7.49 -12.60 18.61
C LEU A 95 -8.00 -11.39 17.83
N VAL A 96 -9.00 -11.58 16.96
CA VAL A 96 -9.69 -10.46 16.29
C VAL A 96 -10.32 -9.53 17.31
N LEU A 97 -10.95 -10.08 18.37
CA LEU A 97 -11.52 -9.28 19.46
C LEU A 97 -10.44 -8.54 20.27
N ALA A 98 -9.35 -9.20 20.64
CA ALA A 98 -8.25 -8.58 21.38
C ALA A 98 -7.45 -7.55 20.57
N ARG A 99 -7.52 -7.62 19.23
CA ARG A 99 -6.98 -6.60 18.32
C ARG A 99 -7.93 -5.40 18.25
N ALA A 100 -9.21 -5.65 18.01
CA ALA A 100 -10.24 -4.60 17.98
C ALA A 100 -10.28 -3.81 19.31
N GLU A 101 -10.13 -4.48 20.46
CA GLU A 101 -10.07 -3.82 21.77
C GLU A 101 -8.82 -2.96 21.97
N ARG A 102 -7.66 -3.37 21.43
CA ARG A 102 -6.42 -2.58 21.48
C ARG A 102 -6.46 -1.37 20.56
N GLU A 103 -6.90 -1.58 19.32
CA GLU A 103 -7.03 -0.50 18.34
C GLU A 103 -8.10 0.52 18.79
N ALA A 104 -9.23 0.08 19.34
CA ALA A 104 -10.25 0.98 19.90
C ALA A 104 -9.75 1.79 21.11
N ALA A 105 -8.82 1.23 21.90
CA ALA A 105 -8.20 1.94 23.02
C ALA A 105 -7.16 2.98 22.59
N GLU A 106 -6.57 2.83 21.39
CA GLU A 106 -5.54 3.72 20.84
C GLU A 106 -6.10 4.78 19.87
N ARG A 107 -7.29 4.58 19.30
CA ARG A 107 -7.95 5.56 18.42
C ARG A 107 -8.47 6.75 19.23
N ILE A 108 -7.89 7.93 19.05
CA ILE A 108 -8.38 9.22 19.60
C ILE A 108 -9.68 9.69 18.86
N GLY A 109 -10.21 8.86 17.96
CA GLY A 109 -11.41 9.11 17.17
C GLY A 109 -11.16 10.01 15.95
N VAL A 110 -12.10 10.04 15.01
CA VAL A 110 -11.94 10.74 13.71
C VAL A 110 -11.80 12.26 13.86
N HIS A 111 -12.19 12.82 15.00
CA HIS A 111 -12.17 14.26 15.30
C HIS A 111 -10.91 14.73 16.04
N GLY A 112 -10.06 13.82 16.51
CA GLY A 112 -8.82 14.14 17.24
C GLY A 112 -7.75 14.84 16.39
N GLU A 113 -6.78 15.47 17.04
CA GLU A 113 -5.59 16.04 16.36
C GLU A 113 -4.61 14.94 15.90
N ASP A 114 -4.60 13.80 16.58
CA ASP A 114 -3.75 12.63 16.31
C ASP A 114 -4.48 11.54 15.49
N PHE A 115 -5.17 11.93 14.40
CA PHE A 115 -5.66 10.94 13.43
C PHE A 115 -4.46 10.21 12.81
N VAL A 116 -4.35 8.91 13.05
CA VAL A 116 -3.25 8.06 12.59
C VAL A 116 -3.32 7.90 11.07
N ASP A 117 -2.50 8.67 10.37
CA ASP A 117 -2.51 8.83 8.91
C ASP A 117 -2.07 7.56 8.16
N ILE A 118 -2.99 6.76 7.60
CA ILE A 118 -2.63 5.54 6.87
C ILE A 118 -1.99 5.89 5.52
N LYS A 119 -0.70 5.61 5.38
CA LYS A 119 0.11 5.98 4.21
C LYS A 119 0.23 4.83 3.23
N VAL A 120 -0.14 5.09 1.98
CA VAL A 120 -0.42 4.03 0.99
C VAL A 120 -0.02 4.40 -0.43
N HIS A 121 0.65 5.54 -0.62
CA HIS A 121 1.09 6.00 -1.93
C HIS A 121 2.20 7.05 -1.78
N CYS A 122 3.44 6.64 -2.02
CA CYS A 122 4.63 7.45 -1.79
C CYS A 122 4.58 8.86 -2.38
N PHE A 123 4.20 9.04 -3.66
CA PHE A 123 4.04 10.37 -4.26
C PHE A 123 3.03 11.27 -3.50
N VAL A 124 1.82 10.76 -3.25
CA VAL A 124 0.74 11.47 -2.56
C VAL A 124 1.16 11.82 -1.13
N SER A 125 1.78 10.87 -0.42
CA SER A 125 2.30 11.06 0.93
C SER A 125 3.34 12.19 1.00
N ASN A 126 4.24 12.29 0.01
CA ASN A 126 5.22 13.37 -0.06
C ASN A 126 4.58 14.75 -0.27
N VAL A 127 3.68 14.91 -1.24
CA VAL A 127 3.05 16.23 -1.46
C VAL A 127 2.10 16.62 -0.32
N CYS A 128 1.41 15.65 0.29
CA CYS A 128 0.59 15.88 1.48
C CYS A 128 1.41 16.27 2.72
N HIS A 129 2.71 15.95 2.78
CA HIS A 129 3.58 16.40 3.87
C HIS A 129 3.55 17.93 3.99
N ALA A 130 3.73 18.64 2.88
CA ALA A 130 3.72 20.10 2.89
C ALA A 130 2.34 20.69 3.23
N VAL A 131 1.24 20.03 2.84
CA VAL A 131 -0.12 20.41 3.24
C VAL A 131 -0.29 20.30 4.76
N LYS A 132 0.23 19.23 5.37
CA LYS A 132 0.23 19.03 6.82
C LYS A 132 1.05 20.08 7.56
N GLN A 133 2.24 20.44 7.06
CA GLN A 133 3.06 21.50 7.64
C GLN A 133 2.34 22.86 7.66
N LYS A 134 1.41 23.09 6.73
CA LYS A 134 0.52 24.27 6.71
C LYS A 134 -0.75 24.12 7.56
N GLN A 135 -0.89 23.02 8.31
CA GLN A 135 -2.06 22.71 9.13
C GLN A 135 -3.37 22.68 8.32
N LEU A 136 -3.26 22.30 7.04
CA LEU A 136 -4.41 22.13 6.16
C LEU A 136 -4.81 20.65 6.07
N ASP A 137 -6.07 20.44 5.70
CA ASP A 137 -6.58 19.08 5.52
C ASP A 137 -6.05 18.46 4.23
N HIS A 138 -5.18 17.46 4.38
CA HIS A 138 -4.52 16.75 3.30
C HIS A 138 -5.30 15.51 2.83
N ARG A 139 -6.23 15.02 3.65
CA ARG A 139 -6.97 13.77 3.41
C ARG A 139 -7.77 13.76 2.11
N PRO A 140 -8.35 14.89 1.64
CA PRO A 140 -8.99 14.91 0.34
C PRO A 140 -8.09 14.47 -0.81
N PHE A 141 -6.77 14.71 -0.72
CA PHE A 141 -5.88 14.33 -1.81
C PHE A 141 -5.75 12.81 -1.98
N PHE A 142 -6.09 12.02 -0.96
CA PHE A 142 -6.13 10.57 -1.01
C PHE A 142 -7.35 10.00 -1.76
N PHE A 143 -8.31 10.83 -2.22
CA PHE A 143 -9.46 10.33 -2.98
C PHE A 143 -9.06 9.54 -4.24
N GLY A 144 -7.94 9.88 -4.86
CA GLY A 144 -7.42 9.20 -6.05
C GLY A 144 -6.65 7.91 -5.77
N VAL A 145 -6.42 7.55 -4.50
CA VAL A 145 -5.43 6.51 -4.16
C VAL A 145 -6.01 5.10 -4.16
N TRP A 146 -7.22 4.89 -3.65
CA TRP A 146 -7.80 3.54 -3.53
C TRP A 146 -8.00 2.82 -4.89
N ASP A 147 -8.11 3.58 -5.97
CA ASP A 147 -8.17 3.07 -7.35
C ASP A 147 -7.07 3.66 -8.24
N ALA A 148 -5.96 4.12 -7.63
CA ALA A 148 -4.80 4.60 -8.38
C ALA A 148 -4.32 3.53 -9.37
N GLY A 149 -3.81 4.02 -10.51
CA GLY A 149 -3.41 3.17 -11.64
C GLY A 149 -2.43 2.06 -11.26
N PHE A 150 -2.62 0.92 -11.91
CA PHE A 150 -1.71 -0.23 -11.95
C PHE A 150 -1.82 -0.83 -13.36
N ALA A 151 -0.87 -1.66 -13.75
CA ALA A 151 -0.88 -2.32 -15.06
C ALA A 151 -1.07 -3.83 -14.92
N VAL A 152 -1.57 -4.45 -15.99
CA VAL A 152 -1.46 -5.88 -16.22
C VAL A 152 -0.67 -6.02 -17.52
N ASP A 153 0.52 -6.59 -17.44
CA ASP A 153 1.40 -6.70 -18.60
C ASP A 153 0.93 -7.77 -19.59
N LYS A 154 1.65 -7.92 -20.72
CA LYS A 154 1.33 -8.92 -21.75
C LYS A 154 1.47 -10.36 -21.28
N SER A 155 2.18 -10.59 -20.18
CA SER A 155 2.34 -11.90 -19.52
C SER A 155 1.31 -12.10 -18.41
N TRP A 156 0.26 -11.27 -18.36
CA TRP A 156 -0.78 -11.30 -17.34
C TRP A 156 -0.25 -11.08 -15.92
N ARG A 157 0.82 -10.30 -15.77
CA ARG A 157 1.39 -9.96 -14.47
C ARG A 157 0.88 -8.61 -14.01
N LEU A 158 0.45 -8.57 -12.76
CA LEU A 158 0.06 -7.34 -12.09
C LEU A 158 1.31 -6.53 -11.75
N ALA A 159 1.31 -5.25 -12.10
CA ALA A 159 2.42 -4.33 -11.88
C ALA A 159 1.95 -3.01 -11.26
N TYR A 160 2.48 -2.70 -10.08
CA TYR A 160 2.35 -1.49 -9.29
C TYR A 160 3.04 -0.31 -9.98
N HIS A 161 4.13 -0.59 -10.72
CA HIS A 161 4.83 0.37 -11.58
C HIS A 161 4.91 -0.15 -13.02
N ALA A 162 4.58 0.75 -13.96
CA ALA A 162 4.74 0.52 -15.39
C ALA A 162 5.00 1.85 -16.09
N SER A 163 5.60 1.81 -17.29
CA SER A 163 6.00 3.00 -18.05
C SER A 163 4.85 3.95 -18.39
N GLU A 164 3.65 3.40 -18.50
CA GLU A 164 2.40 4.08 -18.79
C GLU A 164 1.77 4.75 -17.55
N ILE A 165 2.22 4.39 -16.35
CA ILE A 165 1.76 5.01 -15.10
C ILE A 165 2.56 6.30 -14.89
N ASN A 166 1.87 7.44 -14.98
CA ASN A 166 2.45 8.76 -14.70
C ASN A 166 1.72 9.44 -13.54
N HIS A 167 2.29 10.55 -13.06
CA HIS A 167 1.74 11.33 -11.94
C HIS A 167 1.05 12.62 -12.39
N ASP A 168 0.80 12.81 -13.69
CA ASP A 168 0.27 14.09 -14.21
C ASP A 168 -1.11 14.40 -13.64
N PHE A 169 -1.99 13.39 -13.56
CA PHE A 169 -3.30 13.53 -12.91
C PHE A 169 -3.17 14.05 -11.47
N PHE A 170 -2.29 13.46 -10.65
CA PHE A 170 -2.07 13.92 -9.29
C PHE A 170 -1.46 15.32 -9.24
N ARG A 171 -0.51 15.64 -10.12
CA ARG A 171 0.16 16.95 -10.16
C ARG A 171 -0.83 18.07 -10.49
N ASP A 172 -1.63 17.87 -11.52
CA ASP A 172 -2.60 18.87 -11.98
C ASP A 172 -3.68 19.11 -10.92
N TRP A 173 -4.16 18.04 -10.28
CA TRP A 173 -5.12 18.16 -9.18
C TRP A 173 -4.52 18.75 -7.91
N PHE A 174 -3.26 18.47 -7.60
CA PHE A 174 -2.59 19.09 -6.46
C PHE A 174 -2.46 20.61 -6.65
N GLU A 175 -2.07 21.06 -7.85
CA GLU A 175 -2.03 22.47 -8.21
C GLU A 175 -3.43 23.11 -8.14
N ARG A 176 -4.46 22.44 -8.65
CA ARG A 176 -5.84 22.94 -8.58
C ARG A 176 -6.35 23.06 -7.14
N LEU A 177 -6.20 22.00 -6.34
CA LEU A 177 -6.71 21.94 -4.96
C LEU A 177 -5.91 22.85 -4.02
N TYR A 178 -4.58 22.71 -4.03
CA TYR A 178 -3.72 23.31 -3.03
C TYR A 178 -2.86 24.45 -3.59
N GLY A 179 -2.96 24.81 -4.87
CA GLY A 179 -2.25 25.95 -5.47
C GLY A 179 -0.79 25.67 -5.84
N ALA A 180 -0.09 24.82 -5.09
CA ALA A 180 1.31 24.54 -5.33
C ALA A 180 1.54 23.69 -6.59
N LYS A 181 2.39 24.19 -7.48
CA LYS A 181 2.73 23.49 -8.72
C LYS A 181 3.80 22.42 -8.47
N VAL A 182 3.48 21.17 -8.80
CA VAL A 182 4.42 20.04 -8.73
C VAL A 182 5.13 19.88 -10.07
N ARG A 183 6.39 20.32 -10.14
CA ARG A 183 7.17 20.35 -11.39
C ARG A 183 8.08 19.13 -11.47
N GLN A 184 7.98 18.38 -12.56
CA GLN A 184 8.93 17.32 -12.84
C GLN A 184 10.28 17.93 -13.24
N TRP A 185 11.35 17.55 -12.56
CA TRP A 185 12.71 17.92 -12.93
C TRP A 185 13.44 16.78 -13.67
N TYR A 186 13.02 15.53 -13.45
CA TYR A 186 13.61 14.37 -14.11
C TYR A 186 13.24 14.34 -15.59
N ARG A 187 14.23 14.19 -16.48
CA ARG A 187 14.06 14.15 -17.93
C ARG A 187 14.28 12.73 -18.44
N PRO A 188 13.23 12.02 -18.89
CA PRO A 188 13.36 10.63 -19.36
C PRO A 188 14.33 10.44 -20.53
N GLY A 189 14.51 11.45 -21.38
CA GLY A 189 15.46 11.41 -22.50
C GLY A 189 16.91 11.77 -22.14
N ALA A 190 17.20 12.15 -20.89
CA ALA A 190 18.56 12.43 -20.42
C ALA A 190 19.16 11.21 -19.73
N THR A 191 20.49 11.14 -19.69
CA THR A 191 21.20 10.10 -18.94
C THR A 191 20.96 10.21 -17.43
N LYS A 192 21.23 9.12 -16.70
CA LYS A 192 21.12 9.10 -15.23
C LYS A 192 22.06 10.12 -14.59
N GLU A 193 23.26 10.27 -15.13
CA GLU A 193 24.27 11.21 -14.67
C GLU A 193 23.83 12.67 -14.86
N GLU A 194 23.21 12.99 -16.01
CA GLU A 194 22.65 14.32 -16.26
C GLU A 194 21.46 14.64 -15.35
N ASN A 195 20.60 13.65 -15.09
CA ASN A 195 19.49 13.79 -14.14
C ASN A 195 20.00 13.93 -12.70
N LEU A 196 21.01 13.18 -12.30
CA LEU A 196 21.68 13.30 -11.00
C LEU A 196 22.30 14.69 -10.83
N ALA A 197 23.02 15.19 -11.84
CA ALA A 197 23.58 16.54 -11.82
C ALA A 197 22.50 17.63 -11.74
N THR A 198 21.33 17.40 -12.35
CA THR A 198 20.18 18.31 -12.25
C THR A 198 19.59 18.30 -10.83
N MET A 199 19.38 17.11 -10.26
CA MET A 199 18.91 16.95 -8.89
C MET A 199 19.85 17.62 -7.88
N LEU A 200 21.18 17.42 -8.01
CA LEU A 200 22.17 18.05 -7.12
C LEU A 200 22.07 19.58 -7.16
N LYS A 201 21.87 20.17 -8.35
CA LYS A 201 21.67 21.62 -8.49
C LYS A 201 20.38 22.09 -7.81
N PHE A 202 19.30 21.30 -7.86
CA PHE A 202 18.07 21.62 -7.14
C PHE A 202 18.29 21.54 -5.64
N LEU A 203 18.92 20.49 -5.13
CA LEU A 203 19.17 20.33 -3.69
C LEU A 203 20.00 21.50 -3.12
N GLU A 204 21.00 21.97 -3.87
CA GLU A 204 21.86 23.08 -3.47
C GLU A 204 21.15 24.44 -3.50
N ARG A 205 20.21 24.64 -4.44
CA ARG A 205 19.63 25.97 -4.74
C ARG A 205 18.19 26.16 -4.30
N LYS A 206 17.51 25.08 -3.88
CA LYS A 206 16.10 25.15 -3.49
C LYS A 206 15.94 26.11 -2.30
N LYS A 207 14.80 26.77 -2.24
CA LYS A 207 14.41 27.56 -1.07
C LYS A 207 14.11 26.64 0.11
N GLU A 208 14.10 27.21 1.32
CA GLU A 208 13.66 26.50 2.52
C GLU A 208 12.23 25.98 2.41
N SER A 209 11.35 26.69 1.70
CA SER A 209 9.96 26.27 1.46
C SER A 209 9.81 25.24 0.34
N GLU A 210 10.86 24.94 -0.42
CA GLU A 210 10.81 24.00 -1.54
C GLU A 210 11.21 22.59 -1.10
N TYR A 211 10.41 21.61 -1.50
CA TYR A 211 10.66 20.20 -1.27
C TYR A 211 11.17 19.53 -2.55
N LEU A 212 12.32 18.86 -2.45
CA LEU A 212 12.89 18.08 -3.55
C LEU A 212 12.55 16.60 -3.38
N MET A 213 11.66 16.10 -4.23
CA MET A 213 11.27 14.70 -4.29
C MET A 213 12.11 13.95 -5.33
N VAL A 214 12.64 12.79 -4.95
CA VAL A 214 13.41 11.90 -5.82
C VAL A 214 12.77 10.51 -5.84
N MET A 215 12.87 9.80 -6.96
CA MET A 215 12.62 8.36 -6.99
C MET A 215 13.94 7.62 -6.78
N LEU A 216 13.95 6.65 -5.86
CA LEU A 216 15.09 5.75 -5.63
C LEU A 216 14.61 4.32 -5.39
N ASP A 217 15.51 3.34 -5.52
CA ASP A 217 15.20 1.94 -5.23
C ASP A 217 15.48 1.65 -3.75
N LEU A 218 14.42 1.48 -2.96
CA LEU A 218 14.53 1.28 -1.52
C LEU A 218 15.19 -0.03 -1.12
N PHE A 219 15.22 -1.02 -2.02
CA PHE A 219 15.96 -2.25 -1.79
C PHE A 219 17.45 -1.99 -1.50
N HIS A 220 17.99 -0.90 -2.04
CA HIS A 220 19.39 -0.49 -1.87
C HIS A 220 19.62 0.43 -0.66
N LEU A 221 18.61 0.64 0.20
CA LEU A 221 18.70 1.42 1.44
C LEU A 221 18.23 0.59 2.65
N PRO A 222 19.00 -0.43 3.07
CA PRO A 222 18.62 -1.37 4.14
C PRO A 222 18.64 -0.76 5.55
N GLU A 223 19.17 0.46 5.74
CA GLU A 223 19.18 1.16 7.04
C GLU A 223 17.78 1.61 7.49
N ARG A 224 16.73 1.26 6.73
CA ARG A 224 15.35 1.64 6.97
C ARG A 224 14.52 0.42 7.32
N GLU A 225 13.55 0.61 8.23
CA GLU A 225 12.47 -0.36 8.41
C GLU A 225 11.59 -0.36 7.15
N ASN A 226 11.75 -1.38 6.32
CA ASN A 226 11.04 -1.52 5.06
C ASN A 226 9.97 -2.61 5.18
N LYS A 227 8.69 -2.22 5.24
CA LYS A 227 7.55 -3.19 5.26
C LYS A 227 7.53 -4.12 4.05
N PHE A 228 8.18 -3.73 2.96
CA PHE A 228 8.34 -4.51 1.74
C PHE A 228 9.83 -4.60 1.40
N ASN A 229 10.34 -5.81 1.23
CA ASN A 229 11.72 -6.06 0.86
C ASN A 229 11.78 -6.64 -0.57
N GLN A 230 11.05 -5.99 -1.46
CA GLN A 230 10.97 -6.38 -2.86
C GLN A 230 12.20 -5.84 -3.61
N ASN A 231 12.69 -6.61 -4.57
CA ASN A 231 13.72 -6.15 -5.49
C ASN A 231 13.15 -6.26 -6.92
N PRO A 232 13.03 -5.13 -7.65
CA PRO A 232 13.25 -3.76 -7.19
C PRO A 232 12.13 -3.23 -6.28
N PHE A 233 12.37 -2.14 -5.56
CA PHE A 233 11.32 -1.40 -4.85
C PHE A 233 11.41 0.11 -5.10
N PRO A 234 10.92 0.58 -6.27
CA PRO A 234 10.87 2.00 -6.59
C PRO A 234 10.00 2.79 -5.62
N HIS A 235 10.52 3.90 -5.10
CA HIS A 235 9.81 4.72 -4.11
C HIS A 235 10.16 6.19 -4.23
N TYR A 236 9.18 7.05 -3.95
CA TYR A 236 9.41 8.49 -3.83
C TYR A 236 9.63 8.89 -2.38
N LEU A 237 10.65 9.71 -2.16
CA LEU A 237 10.92 10.37 -0.88
C LEU A 237 11.55 11.75 -1.12
N MET A 238 11.77 12.51 -0.06
CA MET A 238 12.36 13.85 -0.13
C MET A 238 13.77 13.89 0.45
N LEU A 239 14.60 14.76 -0.13
CA LEU A 239 15.99 14.98 0.30
C LEU A 239 16.18 16.39 0.82
N GLU A 240 16.97 16.51 1.88
CA GLU A 240 17.40 17.77 2.48
C GLU A 240 18.91 17.76 2.77
N HIS A 241 19.51 18.95 2.74
CA HIS A 241 20.89 19.11 3.17
C HIS A 241 21.04 18.94 4.68
N THR A 242 22.25 18.57 5.10
CA THR A 242 22.64 18.63 6.49
C THR A 242 23.91 19.45 6.65
N GLU A 243 24.32 19.70 7.89
CA GLU A 243 25.60 20.35 8.22
C GLU A 243 26.82 19.58 7.68
N ASP A 244 26.69 18.24 7.52
CA ASP A 244 27.72 17.40 6.94
C ASP A 244 27.45 17.18 5.45
N PRO A 245 28.33 17.64 4.53
CA PRO A 245 28.13 17.49 3.08
C PRO A 245 28.21 16.03 2.58
N ALA A 246 28.71 15.09 3.38
CA ALA A 246 28.74 13.67 3.08
C ALA A 246 27.43 12.96 3.47
N VAL A 247 26.49 13.66 4.13
CA VAL A 247 25.25 13.09 4.67
C VAL A 247 24.06 13.93 4.22
N TRP A 248 23.02 13.23 3.76
CA TRP A 248 21.73 13.85 3.47
C TRP A 248 20.70 13.46 4.51
N MET A 249 19.79 14.40 4.78
CA MET A 249 18.56 14.07 5.48
C MET A 249 17.58 13.52 4.46
N VAL A 250 17.01 12.37 4.78
CA VAL A 250 16.05 11.67 3.95
C VAL A 250 14.73 11.65 4.71
N LEU A 251 13.70 12.22 4.10
CA LEU A 251 12.36 12.30 4.65
C LEU A 251 11.44 11.44 3.80
N ASP A 252 10.88 10.40 4.41
CA ASP A 252 9.88 9.52 3.81
C ASP A 252 8.56 9.60 4.59
N PRO A 253 7.65 10.50 4.16
CA PRO A 253 6.36 10.64 4.82
C PRO A 253 5.44 9.44 4.63
N ASP A 254 5.71 8.54 3.69
CA ASP A 254 4.90 7.33 3.46
C ASP A 254 5.20 6.28 4.52
N PHE A 255 6.48 6.11 4.87
CA PHE A 255 6.90 5.23 5.97
C PHE A 255 6.98 5.93 7.32
N ARG A 256 6.63 7.21 7.39
CA ARG A 256 6.77 8.07 8.60
C ARG A 256 8.19 8.05 9.14
N TRP A 257 9.16 8.03 8.24
CA TRP A 257 10.56 7.87 8.58
C TRP A 257 11.33 9.11 8.16
N GLU A 258 12.21 9.57 9.05
CA GLU A 258 13.16 10.63 8.78
C GLU A 258 14.52 10.21 9.35
N GLY A 259 15.58 10.38 8.58
CA GLY A 259 16.89 9.97 9.04
C GLY A 259 18.03 10.43 8.15
N ARG A 260 19.22 10.37 8.74
CA ARG A 260 20.49 10.75 8.10
C ARG A 260 21.07 9.56 7.38
N ILE A 261 21.27 9.67 6.07
CA ILE A 261 21.87 8.61 5.24
C ILE A 261 23.12 9.16 4.56
N GLU A 262 24.15 8.33 4.44
CA GLU A 262 25.33 8.63 3.65
C GLU A 262 24.95 8.97 2.21
N LYS A 263 25.39 10.12 1.74
CA LYS A 263 25.09 10.66 0.41
C LYS A 263 25.35 9.64 -0.70
N GLN A 264 26.45 8.91 -0.62
CA GLN A 264 26.86 7.96 -1.65
C GLN A 264 25.86 6.80 -1.79
N LYS A 265 25.31 6.29 -0.69
CA LYS A 265 24.28 5.24 -0.70
C LYS A 265 22.98 5.71 -1.34
N VAL A 266 22.55 6.93 -1.04
CA VAL A 266 21.37 7.54 -1.67
C VAL A 266 21.59 7.70 -3.18
N ILE A 267 22.78 8.14 -3.59
CA ILE A 267 23.13 8.24 -5.01
C ILE A 267 23.08 6.86 -5.68
N GLU A 268 23.66 5.84 -5.07
CA GLU A 268 23.63 4.47 -5.60
C GLU A 268 22.21 3.92 -5.77
N ALA A 269 21.31 4.21 -4.83
CA ALA A 269 19.89 3.86 -4.93
C ALA A 269 19.16 4.64 -6.04
N ILE A 270 19.49 5.91 -6.27
CA ILE A 270 18.95 6.73 -7.37
C ILE A 270 19.49 6.26 -8.73
N MET A 271 20.72 5.76 -8.78
CA MET A 271 21.38 5.34 -10.01
C MET A 271 20.89 3.99 -10.54
N GLN A 272 20.07 3.26 -9.78
CA GLN A 272 19.49 1.99 -10.24
C GLN A 272 18.65 2.17 -11.52
N PRO A 273 18.72 1.24 -12.49
CA PRO A 273 17.99 1.33 -13.75
C PRO A 273 16.47 1.18 -13.57
N THR A 274 16.05 0.63 -12.43
CA THR A 274 14.66 0.31 -12.06
C THR A 274 13.84 1.53 -11.65
N VAL A 275 14.49 2.69 -11.46
CA VAL A 275 13.85 3.91 -10.96
C VAL A 275 14.08 5.08 -11.89
N ALA A 276 13.07 5.91 -12.10
CA ALA A 276 13.18 7.09 -12.95
C ALA A 276 12.10 8.09 -12.56
N GLY A 277 12.49 9.21 -11.94
CA GLY A 277 11.51 10.23 -11.59
C GLY A 277 12.00 11.20 -10.54
N GLY A 278 11.31 12.32 -10.46
CA GLY A 278 11.56 13.32 -9.45
C GLY A 278 10.83 14.62 -9.71
N PHE A 279 10.42 15.25 -8.61
CA PHE A 279 9.59 16.45 -8.61
C PHE A 279 10.12 17.48 -7.62
N ILE A 280 9.76 18.74 -7.86
CA ILE A 280 9.98 19.84 -6.92
C ILE A 280 8.69 20.66 -6.79
N PHE A 281 8.38 21.10 -5.59
CA PHE A 281 7.20 21.91 -5.28
C PHE A 281 7.49 22.84 -4.10
N ASP A 282 6.85 24.01 -4.11
CA ASP A 282 7.04 25.06 -3.09
C ASP A 282 5.84 25.09 -2.14
N ALA A 283 6.10 24.86 -0.85
CA ALA A 283 5.08 24.91 0.18
C ALA A 283 4.56 26.32 0.45
N ALA A 284 5.27 27.37 0.00
CA ALA A 284 4.79 28.75 0.11
C ALA A 284 3.49 28.98 -0.68
N ASP A 285 3.28 28.22 -1.75
CA ASP A 285 2.11 28.34 -2.63
C ASP A 285 0.90 27.54 -2.13
N ILE A 286 1.06 26.76 -1.05
CA ILE A 286 0.00 25.91 -0.51
C ILE A 286 -1.13 26.74 0.08
N ARG A 287 -2.34 26.50 -0.40
CA ARG A 287 -3.58 27.15 0.03
C ARG A 287 -4.68 26.13 0.31
N LYS A 288 -5.71 26.58 1.03
CA LYS A 288 -6.89 25.78 1.34
C LYS A 288 -7.72 25.53 0.05
N PRO A 289 -8.13 24.28 -0.24
CA PRO A 289 -8.97 23.98 -1.40
C PRO A 289 -10.39 24.53 -1.23
N SER A 290 -11.02 24.87 -2.35
CA SER A 290 -12.45 25.22 -2.38
C SER A 290 -13.33 23.98 -2.29
N ALA A 291 -14.56 24.12 -1.79
CA ALA A 291 -15.50 23.00 -1.76
C ALA A 291 -15.89 22.51 -3.17
N VAL A 292 -15.87 23.39 -4.17
CA VAL A 292 -16.13 23.03 -5.58
C VAL A 292 -14.99 22.16 -6.13
N ASP A 293 -13.74 22.53 -5.89
CA ASP A 293 -12.60 21.73 -6.36
C ASP A 293 -12.50 20.39 -5.65
N LEU A 294 -12.81 20.33 -4.34
CA LEU A 294 -12.88 19.08 -3.58
C LEU A 294 -13.94 18.13 -4.14
N ARG A 295 -15.12 18.67 -4.48
CA ARG A 295 -16.18 17.91 -5.16
C ARG A 295 -15.70 17.37 -6.50
N ASP A 296 -15.16 18.24 -7.35
CA ASP A 296 -14.74 17.85 -8.70
C ASP A 296 -13.60 16.83 -8.66
N TYR A 297 -12.67 16.95 -7.71
CA TYR A 297 -11.62 15.97 -7.50
C TYR A 297 -12.17 14.62 -7.04
N PHE A 298 -13.10 14.61 -6.08
CA PHE A 298 -13.78 13.39 -5.65
C PHE A 298 -14.42 12.68 -6.84
N LEU A 299 -15.19 13.41 -7.65
CA LEU A 299 -15.86 12.85 -8.84
C LEU A 299 -14.88 12.36 -9.91
N ALA A 300 -13.74 13.03 -10.08
CA ALA A 300 -12.70 12.58 -11.01
C ALA A 300 -12.03 11.28 -10.58
N CYS A 301 -12.02 10.98 -9.27
CA CYS A 301 -11.38 9.79 -8.70
C CYS A 301 -12.36 8.64 -8.43
N PHE A 302 -13.63 8.94 -8.17
CA PHE A 302 -14.56 8.00 -7.58
C PHE A 302 -15.30 7.18 -8.64
N HIS A 303 -14.99 5.88 -8.70
CA HIS A 303 -15.66 4.92 -9.56
C HIS A 303 -16.55 3.99 -8.74
N GLU A 304 -17.81 4.39 -8.52
CA GLU A 304 -18.76 3.70 -7.64
C GLU A 304 -18.96 2.22 -8.02
N ASP A 305 -19.05 1.93 -9.32
CA ASP A 305 -19.42 0.62 -9.85
C ASP A 305 -18.24 -0.19 -10.43
N ASP A 306 -17.00 0.27 -10.27
CA ASP A 306 -15.82 -0.43 -10.79
C ASP A 306 -14.78 -0.69 -9.69
N ASN A 307 -14.56 -1.97 -9.38
CA ASN A 307 -13.49 -2.42 -8.49
C ASN A 307 -12.34 -2.96 -9.33
N ARG A 308 -11.49 -2.03 -9.80
CA ARG A 308 -10.49 -2.30 -10.83
C ARG A 308 -9.53 -3.43 -10.46
N LEU A 309 -9.03 -3.41 -9.22
CA LEU A 309 -8.08 -4.41 -8.72
C LEU A 309 -8.71 -5.81 -8.71
N THR A 310 -9.88 -5.95 -8.10
CA THR A 310 -10.60 -7.23 -8.02
C THR A 310 -10.93 -7.78 -9.41
N ARG A 311 -11.37 -6.93 -10.34
CA ARG A 311 -11.59 -7.32 -11.74
C ARG A 311 -10.29 -7.78 -12.42
N ALA A 312 -9.21 -7.02 -12.30
CA ALA A 312 -7.93 -7.36 -12.91
C ALA A 312 -7.38 -8.69 -12.36
N THR A 313 -7.40 -8.88 -11.04
CA THR A 313 -7.00 -10.14 -10.40
C THR A 313 -7.83 -11.31 -10.91
N ARG A 314 -9.14 -11.13 -11.08
CA ARG A 314 -10.02 -12.16 -11.65
C ARG A 314 -9.60 -12.55 -13.07
N GLU A 315 -9.27 -11.58 -13.92
CA GLU A 315 -8.83 -11.86 -15.28
C GLU A 315 -7.45 -12.54 -15.32
N VAL A 316 -6.51 -12.14 -14.45
CA VAL A 316 -5.19 -12.79 -14.33
C VAL A 316 -5.33 -14.25 -13.90
N VAL A 317 -6.12 -14.53 -12.87
CA VAL A 317 -6.40 -15.91 -12.41
C VAL A 317 -7.01 -16.73 -13.54
N ARG A 318 -8.01 -16.18 -14.23
CA ARG A 318 -8.68 -16.86 -15.36
C ARG A 318 -7.71 -17.17 -16.49
N ALA A 319 -6.85 -16.21 -16.86
CA ALA A 319 -5.87 -16.40 -17.93
C ALA A 319 -4.89 -17.55 -17.65
N HIS A 320 -4.43 -17.69 -16.40
CA HIS A 320 -3.51 -18.77 -16.00
C HIS A 320 -4.22 -20.13 -15.89
N LEU A 321 -5.47 -20.17 -15.42
CA LEU A 321 -6.26 -21.41 -15.38
C LEU A 321 -6.58 -21.93 -16.78
N GLU A 322 -6.88 -21.03 -17.73
CA GLU A 322 -7.17 -21.38 -19.12
C GLU A 322 -5.91 -21.64 -19.95
N GLY A 323 -4.72 -21.36 -19.41
CA GLY A 323 -3.45 -21.49 -20.13
C GLY A 323 -3.35 -20.57 -21.35
N ARG A 324 -3.98 -19.38 -21.30
CA ARG A 324 -3.98 -18.41 -22.41
C ARG A 324 -2.54 -18.09 -22.80
N ASP A 325 -2.27 -18.04 -24.10
CA ASP A 325 -0.95 -17.67 -24.64
C ASP A 325 0.22 -18.49 -24.06
N GLY A 326 -0.03 -19.72 -23.58
CA GLY A 326 0.99 -20.61 -23.03
C GLY A 326 1.33 -20.36 -21.55
N LEU A 327 0.55 -19.54 -20.84
CA LEU A 327 0.70 -19.33 -19.39
C LEU A 327 0.57 -20.64 -18.62
N LYS A 328 1.36 -20.78 -17.56
CA LYS A 328 1.30 -21.94 -16.66
C LYS A 328 0.67 -21.55 -15.33
N LEU A 329 -0.16 -22.43 -14.78
CA LEU A 329 -0.73 -22.22 -13.43
C LEU A 329 0.34 -21.99 -12.36
N ALA A 330 1.50 -22.62 -12.48
CA ALA A 330 2.64 -22.45 -11.58
C ALA A 330 3.22 -21.02 -11.57
N GLU A 331 2.97 -20.22 -12.61
CA GLU A 331 3.44 -18.83 -12.70
C GLU A 331 2.48 -17.83 -12.04
N LEU A 332 1.28 -18.29 -11.62
CA LEU A 332 0.23 -17.43 -11.08
C LEU A 332 0.64 -16.69 -9.80
N SER A 333 1.40 -17.34 -8.91
CA SER A 333 1.92 -16.69 -7.69
C SER A 333 2.82 -15.49 -8.05
N THR A 334 3.73 -15.68 -9.01
CA THR A 334 4.58 -14.60 -9.50
C THR A 334 3.78 -13.52 -10.20
N ALA A 335 2.76 -13.89 -10.99
CA ALA A 335 1.92 -12.94 -11.71
C ALA A 335 1.10 -12.01 -10.79
N LEU A 336 0.78 -12.46 -9.58
CA LEU A 336 0.02 -11.69 -8.59
C LEU A 336 0.83 -11.30 -7.35
N ARG A 337 2.17 -11.39 -7.43
CA ARG A 337 3.09 -11.05 -6.33
C ARG A 337 2.87 -9.65 -5.77
N GLU A 338 2.49 -8.70 -6.63
CA GLU A 338 2.29 -7.29 -6.24
C GLU A 338 0.86 -6.99 -5.75
N LEU A 339 -0.03 -7.99 -5.71
CA LEU A 339 -1.39 -7.83 -5.22
C LEU A 339 -1.43 -7.26 -3.79
N PRO A 340 -0.64 -7.75 -2.81
CA PRO A 340 -0.64 -7.20 -1.46
C PRO A 340 -0.20 -5.73 -1.42
N VAL A 341 0.77 -5.35 -2.27
CA VAL A 341 1.29 -3.97 -2.35
C VAL A 341 0.22 -3.03 -2.90
N ILE A 342 -0.53 -3.46 -3.92
CA ILE A 342 -1.59 -2.63 -4.51
C ILE A 342 -2.82 -2.59 -3.60
N SER A 343 -3.17 -3.70 -2.93
CA SER A 343 -4.37 -3.76 -2.09
C SER A 343 -4.29 -2.83 -0.88
N ILE A 344 -3.10 -2.52 -0.34
CA ILE A 344 -2.99 -1.56 0.79
C ILE A 344 -3.59 -0.20 0.44
N ARG A 345 -3.61 0.17 -0.84
CA ARG A 345 -4.22 1.43 -1.30
C ARG A 345 -5.68 1.55 -0.90
N LYS A 346 -6.41 0.45 -0.63
CA LYS A 346 -7.80 0.50 -0.17
C LYS A 346 -7.95 1.16 1.21
N TYR A 347 -6.91 1.22 2.04
CA TYR A 347 -6.95 2.06 3.25
C TYR A 347 -7.15 3.55 2.94
N ALA A 348 -6.90 4.01 1.71
CA ALA A 348 -7.24 5.39 1.35
C ALA A 348 -8.75 5.69 1.43
N LEU A 349 -9.62 4.67 1.40
CA LEU A 349 -11.05 4.86 1.68
C LEU A 349 -11.26 5.48 3.07
N GLU A 350 -10.41 5.14 4.04
CA GLU A 350 -10.46 5.70 5.39
C GLU A 350 -10.21 7.22 5.36
N HIS A 351 -9.26 7.70 4.56
CA HIS A 351 -9.07 9.16 4.36
C HIS A 351 -10.30 9.81 3.76
N GLY A 352 -10.93 9.13 2.79
CA GLY A 352 -12.21 9.51 2.21
C GLY A 352 -13.29 9.74 3.28
N PHE A 353 -13.55 8.70 4.06
CA PHE A 353 -14.50 8.74 5.15
C PHE A 353 -14.13 9.76 6.22
N ALA A 354 -12.88 9.80 6.66
CA ALA A 354 -12.41 10.69 7.72
C ALA A 354 -12.59 12.16 7.36
N PHE A 355 -12.34 12.52 6.10
CA PHE A 355 -12.62 13.87 5.61
C PHE A 355 -14.11 14.21 5.79
N PHE A 356 -15.00 13.38 5.23
CA PHE A 356 -16.44 13.67 5.28
C PHE A 356 -16.98 13.62 6.71
N TRP A 357 -16.57 12.65 7.52
CA TRP A 357 -17.00 12.50 8.92
C TRP A 357 -16.68 13.73 9.75
N ARG A 358 -15.45 14.26 9.65
CA ARG A 358 -15.10 15.51 10.33
C ARG A 358 -15.85 16.71 9.76
N SER A 359 -15.92 16.78 8.43
CA SER A 359 -16.55 17.90 7.74
C SER A 359 -18.08 17.99 7.98
N LEU A 360 -18.70 16.89 8.40
CA LEU A 360 -20.12 16.76 8.76
C LEU A 360 -20.35 16.57 10.27
N GLN A 361 -19.28 16.46 11.07
CA GLN A 361 -19.32 16.14 12.50
C GLN A 361 -20.15 14.89 12.84
N LEU A 362 -19.95 13.81 12.07
CA LEU A 362 -20.61 12.51 12.29
C LEU A 362 -19.97 11.72 13.44
N SER A 363 -20.62 10.64 13.88
CA SER A 363 -20.21 9.91 15.09
C SER A 363 -18.88 9.14 14.92
N ASN A 364 -18.08 9.08 15.99
CA ASN A 364 -16.87 8.24 16.02
C ASN A 364 -17.21 6.75 15.90
N ALA A 365 -18.28 6.28 16.57
CA ALA A 365 -18.64 4.87 16.58
C ALA A 365 -18.99 4.33 15.18
N GLU A 366 -19.67 5.13 14.35
CA GLU A 366 -19.93 4.76 12.95
C GLU A 366 -18.65 4.75 12.12
N PHE A 367 -17.71 5.68 12.41
CA PHE A 367 -16.41 5.70 11.74
C PHE A 367 -15.57 4.47 12.08
N ASP A 368 -15.54 4.06 13.35
CA ASP A 368 -14.81 2.86 13.77
C ASP A 368 -15.32 1.60 13.06
N THR A 369 -16.63 1.47 12.90
CA THR A 369 -17.23 0.37 12.13
C THR A 369 -16.76 0.38 10.67
N ILE A 370 -16.59 1.57 10.07
CA ILE A 370 -16.10 1.70 8.70
C ILE A 370 -14.62 1.32 8.61
N CYS A 371 -13.80 1.73 9.57
CA CYS A 371 -12.40 1.30 9.67
C CYS A 371 -12.29 -0.22 9.76
N ASP A 372 -13.14 -0.88 10.55
CA ASP A 372 -13.15 -2.33 10.68
C ASP A 372 -13.61 -3.03 9.38
N ASP A 373 -14.56 -2.45 8.64
CA ASP A 373 -14.96 -2.94 7.32
C ASP A 373 -13.83 -2.80 6.28
N ILE A 374 -13.06 -1.70 6.33
CA ILE A 374 -11.89 -1.49 5.46
C ILE A 374 -10.77 -2.46 5.82
N GLU A 375 -10.48 -2.65 7.10
CA GLU A 375 -9.51 -3.64 7.57
C GLU A 375 -9.91 -5.05 7.10
N SER A 376 -11.19 -5.40 7.24
CA SER A 376 -11.72 -6.68 6.76
C SER A 376 -11.50 -6.86 5.25
N LEU A 377 -11.69 -5.81 4.44
CA LEU A 377 -11.42 -5.84 3.00
C LEU A 377 -9.93 -6.14 2.71
N ILE A 378 -9.01 -5.48 3.40
CA ILE A 378 -7.56 -5.70 3.25
C ILE A 378 -7.19 -7.13 3.65
N GLN A 379 -7.75 -7.62 4.76
CA GLN A 379 -7.50 -8.96 5.23
C GLN A 379 -8.02 -10.04 4.27
N GLU A 380 -9.15 -9.79 3.60
CA GLU A 380 -9.64 -10.71 2.58
C GLU A 380 -8.76 -10.70 1.32
N PHE A 381 -8.14 -9.57 0.95
CA PHE A 381 -7.12 -9.55 -0.11
C PHE A 381 -5.89 -10.38 0.27
N LYS A 382 -5.43 -10.31 1.53
CA LYS A 382 -4.31 -11.13 2.03
C LYS A 382 -4.66 -12.63 2.00
N ALA A 383 -5.88 -12.99 2.42
CA ALA A 383 -6.37 -14.37 2.36
C ALA A 383 -6.50 -14.88 0.91
N LEU A 384 -7.00 -14.04 0.00
CA LEU A 384 -7.04 -14.34 -1.44
C LEU A 384 -5.63 -14.61 -1.98
N HIS A 385 -4.66 -13.74 -1.68
CA HIS A 385 -3.29 -13.91 -2.14
C HIS A 385 -2.69 -15.25 -1.68
N TYR A 386 -2.88 -15.61 -0.42
CA TYR A 386 -2.45 -16.92 0.09
C TYR A 386 -3.10 -18.09 -0.65
N ALA A 387 -4.41 -18.03 -0.88
CA ALA A 387 -5.13 -19.07 -1.63
C ALA A 387 -4.60 -19.21 -3.08
N ILE A 388 -4.27 -18.09 -3.72
CA ILE A 388 -3.68 -18.05 -5.06
C ILE A 388 -2.28 -18.68 -5.08
N MET A 389 -1.43 -18.34 -4.10
CA MET A 389 -0.11 -18.96 -3.96
C MET A 389 -0.25 -20.48 -3.82
N LYS A 390 -1.18 -20.94 -2.98
CA LYS A 390 -1.46 -22.36 -2.81
C LYS A 390 -1.95 -23.01 -4.12
N LEU A 391 -2.90 -22.39 -4.83
CA LEU A 391 -3.38 -22.88 -6.13
C LEU A 391 -2.24 -23.05 -7.14
N SER A 392 -1.32 -22.08 -7.20
CA SER A 392 -0.19 -22.15 -8.12
C SER A 392 0.73 -23.35 -7.88
N GLN A 393 0.82 -23.83 -6.63
CA GLN A 393 1.70 -24.94 -6.25
C GLN A 393 1.03 -26.31 -6.41
N ILE A 394 -0.25 -26.45 -6.05
CA ILE A 394 -0.91 -27.76 -6.00
C ILE A 394 -1.89 -28.02 -7.16
N GLY A 395 -2.35 -26.98 -7.86
CA GLY A 395 -3.23 -27.12 -9.02
C GLY A 395 -4.63 -27.67 -8.75
N ASP A 396 -5.15 -27.53 -7.53
CA ASP A 396 -6.45 -28.06 -7.12
C ASP A 396 -7.62 -27.22 -7.71
N GLU A 397 -8.48 -27.85 -8.51
CA GLU A 397 -9.66 -27.23 -9.13
C GLU A 397 -10.68 -26.73 -8.09
N ALA A 398 -10.83 -27.42 -6.96
CA ALA A 398 -11.74 -26.97 -5.90
C ALA A 398 -11.26 -25.66 -5.27
N LEU A 399 -9.93 -25.47 -5.19
CA LEU A 399 -9.33 -24.22 -4.72
C LEU A 399 -9.54 -23.09 -5.74
N ALA A 400 -9.48 -23.39 -7.04
CA ALA A 400 -9.79 -22.42 -8.10
C ALA A 400 -11.22 -21.89 -7.99
N ALA A 401 -12.22 -22.76 -7.76
CA ALA A 401 -13.60 -22.34 -7.55
C ALA A 401 -13.73 -21.41 -6.32
N ARG A 402 -13.10 -21.78 -5.20
CA ARG A 402 -13.08 -20.95 -3.97
C ARG A 402 -12.41 -19.59 -4.16
N ILE A 403 -11.40 -19.49 -5.02
CA ILE A 403 -10.76 -18.21 -5.36
C ILE A 403 -11.75 -17.27 -6.07
N PHE A 404 -12.58 -17.78 -6.98
CA PHE A 404 -13.62 -16.96 -7.63
C PHE A 404 -14.70 -16.51 -6.64
N GLU A 405 -15.11 -17.37 -5.71
CA GLU A 405 -16.03 -17.00 -4.62
C GLU A 405 -15.44 -15.87 -3.76
N LYS A 406 -14.16 -15.93 -3.41
CA LYS A 406 -13.47 -14.85 -2.68
C LYS A 406 -13.43 -13.55 -3.46
N LEU A 407 -13.17 -13.62 -4.77
CA LEU A 407 -13.20 -12.44 -5.64
C LEU A 407 -14.61 -11.83 -5.69
N ASP A 408 -15.68 -12.62 -5.62
CA ASP A 408 -17.06 -12.11 -5.52
C ASP A 408 -17.31 -11.43 -4.17
N VAL A 409 -16.81 -12.01 -3.07
CA VAL A 409 -16.87 -11.41 -1.72
C VAL A 409 -16.14 -10.07 -1.68
N LEU A 410 -14.90 -10.01 -2.19
CA LEU A 410 -14.12 -8.76 -2.28
C LEU A 410 -14.83 -7.68 -3.08
N ASP A 411 -15.41 -8.05 -4.23
CA ASP A 411 -16.17 -7.11 -5.05
C ASP A 411 -17.39 -6.55 -4.30
N ALA A 412 -18.13 -7.41 -3.59
CA ALA A 412 -19.26 -7.00 -2.78
C ALA A 412 -18.87 -6.10 -1.59
N MET A 413 -17.78 -6.43 -0.89
CA MET A 413 -17.25 -5.64 0.23
C MET A 413 -16.84 -4.24 -0.23
N GLU A 414 -16.03 -4.14 -1.29
CA GLU A 414 -15.56 -2.85 -1.81
C GLU A 414 -16.74 -2.02 -2.36
N ARG A 415 -17.71 -2.63 -3.07
CA ARG A 415 -18.93 -1.92 -3.51
C ARG A 415 -19.74 -1.38 -2.35
N SER A 416 -19.86 -2.14 -1.26
CA SER A 416 -20.59 -1.70 -0.06
C SER A 416 -19.94 -0.44 0.53
N LEU A 417 -18.61 -0.45 0.69
CA LEU A 417 -17.85 0.71 1.16
C LEU A 417 -17.99 1.91 0.22
N LYS A 418 -17.85 1.71 -1.09
CA LYS A 418 -18.01 2.78 -2.08
C LYS A 418 -19.42 3.39 -2.05
N ARG A 419 -20.48 2.58 -2.00
CA ARG A 419 -21.87 3.10 -1.90
C ARG A 419 -22.08 3.93 -0.64
N ARG A 420 -21.52 3.52 0.50
CA ARG A 420 -21.56 4.31 1.74
C ARG A 420 -20.82 5.63 1.56
N LEU A 421 -19.62 5.61 0.98
CA LEU A 421 -18.84 6.82 0.71
C LEU A 421 -19.57 7.77 -0.25
N ALA A 422 -20.19 7.24 -1.30
CA ALA A 422 -21.01 8.01 -2.25
C ALA A 422 -22.21 8.67 -1.56
N HIS A 423 -22.87 7.95 -0.65
CA HIS A 423 -23.97 8.51 0.15
C HIS A 423 -23.48 9.67 1.03
N THR A 424 -22.37 9.49 1.74
CA THR A 424 -21.79 10.55 2.59
C THR A 424 -21.31 11.75 1.77
N TYR A 425 -20.74 11.52 0.59
CA TYR A 425 -20.39 12.58 -0.36
C TYR A 425 -21.61 13.41 -0.78
N ARG A 426 -22.75 12.75 -1.11
CA ARG A 426 -23.99 13.45 -1.46
C ARG A 426 -24.51 14.31 -0.31
N LEU A 427 -24.51 13.78 0.92
CA LEU A 427 -24.84 14.54 2.13
C LEU A 427 -23.90 15.75 2.34
N TRP A 428 -22.60 15.56 2.12
CA TRP A 428 -21.61 16.63 2.20
C TRP A 428 -21.85 17.74 1.16
N CYS A 429 -22.29 17.37 -0.05
CA CYS A 429 -22.69 18.34 -1.08
C CYS A 429 -23.95 19.09 -0.70
N ASP A 430 -24.99 18.38 -0.23
CA ASP A 430 -26.29 18.97 0.15
C ASP A 430 -26.13 20.02 1.25
N THR A 431 -25.34 19.71 2.29
CA THR A 431 -25.03 20.64 3.39
C THR A 431 -24.25 21.89 2.95
N ARG A 432 -23.71 21.91 1.74
CA ARG A 432 -22.93 23.01 1.15
C ARG A 432 -23.62 23.65 -0.07
N GLY A 433 -24.82 23.21 -0.43
CA GLY A 433 -25.52 23.69 -1.63
C GLY A 433 -24.79 23.37 -2.93
N LEU A 434 -23.99 22.28 -2.96
CA LEU A 434 -23.28 21.83 -4.15
C LEU A 434 -24.11 20.83 -4.94
N LEU A 435 -24.02 20.88 -6.27
CA LEU A 435 -24.52 19.80 -7.12
C LEU A 435 -23.69 18.53 -6.90
N HIS A 436 -24.32 17.36 -7.01
CA HIS A 436 -23.63 16.06 -6.86
C HIS A 436 -22.79 15.69 -8.07
N ALA A 437 -22.94 16.42 -9.17
CA ALA A 437 -22.19 16.29 -10.41
C ALA A 437 -21.39 17.58 -10.68
N PRO A 438 -20.39 17.55 -11.57
CA PRO A 438 -19.70 18.76 -11.98
C PRO A 438 -20.72 19.71 -12.62
N ARG A 439 -20.51 21.02 -12.50
CA ARG A 439 -21.18 21.95 -13.40
C ARG A 439 -20.53 21.75 -14.77
N HIS A 440 -21.23 21.12 -15.70
CA HIS A 440 -20.93 21.37 -17.11
C HIS A 440 -21.35 22.82 -17.34
N ASP A 441 -20.39 23.71 -17.56
CA ASP A 441 -20.71 25.03 -18.07
C ASP A 441 -21.53 24.83 -19.35
N VAL A 442 -22.72 25.42 -19.38
CA VAL A 442 -23.70 25.31 -20.47
C VAL A 442 -23.21 26.08 -21.73
N GLU A 443 -21.92 26.37 -21.84
CA GLU A 443 -21.37 27.19 -22.93
C GLU A 443 -20.97 26.40 -24.18
N ASP A 444 -20.89 25.07 -24.15
CA ASP A 444 -20.58 24.26 -25.35
C ASP A 444 -21.82 23.67 -26.07
N ALA A 445 -23.02 24.20 -25.80
CA ALA A 445 -24.25 23.80 -26.50
C ALA A 445 -24.84 24.88 -27.44
N VAL A 446 -24.12 25.99 -27.68
CA VAL A 446 -24.46 26.96 -28.73
C VAL A 446 -23.19 27.50 -29.40
N ALA A 447 -22.65 26.73 -30.35
CA ALA A 447 -21.88 27.25 -31.48
C ALA A 447 -21.99 26.28 -32.67
#